data_AF-A0A6M1LC04-F1
#
_entry.id   AF-A0A6M1LC04-F1
#
_cell.length_a   1.000
_cell.length_b   1.000
_cell.length_c   1.000
_cell.angle_alpha   90.00
_cell.angle_beta   90.00
_cell.angle_gamma   90.00
#
_symmetry.space_group_name_H-M   'P 1'
#
loop_
_entity.id
_entity.type
_entity.pdbx_description
1 polymer ?
#
loop_
_entity_poly.entity_id
_entity_poly.type
_entity_poly.pdbx_seq_one_letter_code
_entity_poly.pdbx_strand_id
1 'polypeptide(L)'
;MVTGWQPTTAAERALLAAAEADDREGFLTELVAGPLLLPVSPGAAAGREAVAWATGQHDGVTHVLAYTSPAAIAAGLPGQSVSYRVSGLIDLAVDWPDDEWMLAIDAGLPIGIRLTADELRALTEPVMEAERPLREAVRRQDPNALMAALLRAELVLPVDPDGPATRDLSDPEFPWWTVPDEQGQVSLPVFSSEARLRQALGERDLVVVSSLQLTDHWPDISWQLLLNPETPLAAALPGEALLTLRDWLGELRQVIDEAAKQEQARRDTARYADPSAVGVPVPRPAPETDDDGPDPGAPLLLQLVIPHRYLTSYLDDGYDRAAGLVHAWHGPGRDTPTRLYRRLGLLGEGSPFEESDEWVAVLRWPPGETTPDEWGQGQPRMESLVVPDGTELRCLHADGRDELLARFDAPARRWSPA
;
A
#
# COMPACT_ATOMS: atom_id res chain seq x y z
N MET A 1 -5.21 28.88 -36.15
CA MET A 1 -5.42 27.44 -36.33
C MET A 1 -4.80 27.02 -37.65
N VAL A 2 -3.97 25.99 -37.64
CA VAL A 2 -3.43 25.38 -38.87
C VAL A 2 -4.56 24.59 -39.53
N THR A 3 -4.96 24.97 -40.74
CA THR A 3 -6.02 24.28 -41.50
C THR A 3 -5.44 23.04 -42.19
N GLY A 4 -5.96 21.85 -41.87
CA GLY A 4 -5.62 20.60 -42.57
C GLY A 4 -4.72 19.62 -41.80
N TRP A 5 -4.36 19.91 -40.54
CA TRP A 5 -3.75 18.90 -39.67
C TRP A 5 -4.74 17.75 -39.40
N GLN A 6 -4.22 16.53 -39.26
CA GLN A 6 -4.97 15.33 -38.90
C GLN A 6 -4.16 14.54 -37.87
N PRO A 7 -4.82 13.89 -36.90
CA PRO A 7 -4.13 13.09 -35.90
C PRO A 7 -3.48 11.86 -36.56
N THR A 8 -2.21 11.64 -36.27
CA THR A 8 -1.39 10.55 -36.83
C THR A 8 -1.23 9.39 -35.86
N THR A 9 -1.24 9.66 -34.56
CA THR A 9 -1.10 8.64 -33.51
C THR A 9 -2.45 8.28 -32.88
N ALA A 10 -2.49 7.15 -32.15
CA ALA A 10 -3.68 6.78 -31.38
C ALA A 10 -3.98 7.81 -30.28
N ALA A 11 -2.94 8.26 -29.56
CA ALA A 11 -3.03 9.33 -28.57
C ALA A 11 -3.60 10.62 -29.16
N GLU A 12 -3.13 11.07 -30.33
CA GLU A 12 -3.68 12.28 -30.97
C GLU A 12 -5.15 12.14 -31.37
N ARG A 13 -5.58 10.94 -31.79
CA ARG A 13 -6.99 10.66 -32.07
C ARG A 13 -7.83 10.68 -30.80
N ALA A 14 -7.32 10.14 -29.70
CA ALA A 14 -8.00 10.16 -28.41
C ALA A 14 -8.11 11.59 -27.85
N LEU A 15 -7.03 12.39 -27.93
CA LEU A 15 -7.03 13.81 -27.57
C LEU A 15 -8.02 14.61 -28.42
N LEU A 16 -8.06 14.38 -29.74
CA LEU A 16 -9.01 15.05 -30.63
C LEU A 16 -10.45 14.66 -30.30
N ALA A 17 -10.73 13.38 -30.09
CA ALA A 17 -12.06 12.89 -29.74
C ALA A 17 -12.53 13.48 -28.40
N ALA A 18 -11.65 13.54 -27.39
CA ALA A 18 -11.95 14.16 -26.10
C ALA A 18 -12.22 15.66 -26.25
N ALA A 19 -11.43 16.37 -27.05
CA ALA A 19 -11.64 17.79 -27.34
C ALA A 19 -12.97 18.05 -28.07
N GLU A 20 -13.33 17.22 -29.06
CA GLU A 20 -14.61 17.30 -29.78
C GLU A 20 -15.81 16.99 -28.88
N ALA A 21 -15.63 16.11 -27.88
CA ALA A 21 -16.64 15.75 -26.90
C ALA A 21 -16.73 16.72 -25.71
N ASP A 22 -15.87 17.75 -25.64
CA ASP A 22 -15.69 18.62 -24.47
C ASP A 22 -15.34 17.84 -23.18
N ASP A 23 -14.71 16.67 -23.32
CA ASP A 23 -14.25 15.82 -22.24
C ASP A 23 -12.86 16.26 -21.77
N ARG A 24 -12.85 17.24 -20.87
CA ARG A 24 -11.62 17.80 -20.32
C ARG A 24 -10.83 16.78 -19.50
N GLU A 25 -11.50 15.89 -18.76
CA GLU A 25 -10.86 14.92 -17.88
C GLU A 25 -10.17 13.81 -18.70
N GLY A 26 -10.87 13.27 -19.70
CA GLY A 26 -10.30 12.32 -20.66
C GLY A 26 -9.13 12.91 -21.44
N PHE A 27 -9.24 14.17 -21.87
CA PHE A 27 -8.14 14.88 -22.54
C PHE A 27 -6.88 14.95 -21.67
N LEU A 28 -7.04 15.36 -20.41
CA LEU A 28 -5.90 15.51 -19.48
C LEU A 28 -5.30 14.16 -19.09
N THR A 29 -6.14 13.13 -18.92
CA THR A 29 -5.69 11.76 -18.64
C THR A 29 -4.82 11.22 -19.77
N GLU A 30 -5.27 11.37 -21.02
CA GLU A 30 -4.50 10.95 -22.19
C GLU A 30 -3.19 11.73 -22.33
N LEU A 31 -3.22 13.04 -22.03
CA LEU A 31 -2.03 13.89 -22.07
C LEU A 31 -0.96 13.49 -21.04
N VAL A 32 -1.37 13.11 -19.83
CA VAL A 32 -0.44 12.65 -18.77
C VAL A 32 0.21 11.31 -19.15
N ALA A 33 -0.52 10.43 -19.84
CA ALA A 33 -0.04 9.11 -20.23
C ALA A 33 0.86 9.12 -21.48
N GLY A 34 0.72 10.13 -22.34
CA GLY A 34 1.38 10.20 -23.64
C GLY A 34 2.81 10.78 -23.60
N PRO A 35 3.68 10.38 -24.56
CA PRO A 35 4.96 11.05 -24.78
C PRO A 35 4.78 12.47 -25.32
N LEU A 36 5.67 13.37 -24.89
CA LEU A 36 5.83 14.70 -25.46
C LEU A 36 7.18 14.84 -26.13
N LEU A 37 7.18 15.45 -27.31
CA LEU A 37 8.37 15.71 -28.11
C LEU A 37 8.74 17.18 -27.95
N LEU A 38 9.91 17.43 -27.37
CA LEU A 38 10.47 18.76 -27.23
C LEU A 38 11.53 18.98 -28.32
N PRO A 39 11.36 19.98 -29.19
CA PRO A 39 12.38 20.38 -30.15
C PRO A 39 13.75 20.59 -29.49
N VAL A 40 14.83 20.24 -30.16
CA VAL A 40 16.19 20.53 -29.72
C VAL A 40 16.98 21.21 -30.83
N SER A 41 17.98 22.02 -30.46
CA SER A 41 18.83 22.68 -31.45
C SER A 41 19.64 21.64 -32.25
N PRO A 42 20.02 21.91 -33.52
CA PRO A 42 20.93 21.04 -34.27
C PRO A 42 22.30 20.84 -33.61
N GLY A 43 22.75 21.80 -32.79
CA GLY A 43 23.97 21.68 -32.00
C GLY A 43 23.80 20.66 -30.87
N ALA A 44 22.70 20.76 -30.13
CA ALA A 44 22.35 19.82 -29.06
C ALA A 44 22.10 18.40 -29.60
N ALA A 45 21.37 18.28 -30.73
CA ALA A 45 21.13 16.99 -31.39
C ALA A 45 22.43 16.30 -31.85
N ALA A 46 23.46 17.08 -32.18
CA ALA A 46 24.78 16.58 -32.56
C ALA A 46 25.74 16.39 -31.36
N GLY A 47 25.26 16.56 -30.11
CA GLY A 47 26.08 16.46 -28.91
C GLY A 47 27.14 17.56 -28.75
N ARG A 48 27.01 18.67 -29.49
CA ARG A 48 27.97 19.79 -29.48
C ARG A 48 27.60 20.90 -28.48
N GLU A 49 26.37 20.88 -27.98
CA GLU A 49 25.80 21.86 -27.06
C GLU A 49 24.94 21.16 -26.01
N ALA A 50 24.71 21.81 -24.87
CA ALA A 50 23.75 21.32 -23.88
C ALA A 50 22.31 21.42 -24.44
N VAL A 51 21.46 20.47 -24.07
CA VAL A 51 20.05 20.47 -24.45
C VAL A 51 19.32 21.58 -23.69
N ALA A 52 18.96 22.65 -24.38
CA ALA A 52 18.16 23.74 -23.82
C ALA A 52 16.66 23.46 -23.93
N TRP A 53 15.87 24.13 -23.07
CA TRP A 53 14.42 24.13 -23.18
C TRP A 53 13.96 24.82 -24.47
N ALA A 54 13.14 24.13 -25.26
CA ALA A 54 12.52 24.71 -26.45
C ALA A 54 11.54 25.79 -26.03
N THR A 55 11.90 27.07 -26.19
CA THR A 55 11.07 28.18 -25.74
C THR A 55 10.62 29.07 -26.89
N GLY A 56 9.41 29.62 -26.76
CA GLY A 56 8.85 30.65 -27.63
C GLY A 56 8.22 31.77 -26.81
N GLN A 57 8.16 32.98 -27.37
CA GLN A 57 7.49 34.12 -26.74
C GLN A 57 6.08 34.28 -27.30
N HIS A 58 5.08 34.38 -26.41
CA HIS A 58 3.70 34.65 -26.78
C HIS A 58 3.06 35.57 -25.72
N ASP A 59 2.53 36.71 -26.16
CA ASP A 59 1.95 37.74 -25.30
C ASP A 59 2.85 38.18 -24.12
N GLY A 60 4.16 38.18 -24.36
CA GLY A 60 5.17 38.57 -23.36
C GLY A 60 5.49 37.50 -22.32
N VAL A 61 4.93 36.29 -22.46
CA VAL A 61 5.19 35.14 -21.58
C VAL A 61 6.03 34.10 -22.32
N THR A 62 7.05 33.58 -21.64
CA THR A 62 7.87 32.48 -22.13
C THR A 62 7.06 31.18 -22.09
N HIS A 63 6.98 30.49 -23.22
CA HIS A 63 6.33 29.19 -23.33
C HIS A 63 7.35 28.13 -23.70
N VAL A 64 7.43 27.05 -22.93
CA VAL A 64 8.08 25.80 -23.34
C VAL A 64 7.20 25.12 -24.40
N LEU A 65 7.77 24.80 -25.55
CA LEU A 65 7.08 24.18 -26.67
C LEU A 65 7.24 22.66 -26.63
N ALA A 66 6.12 21.95 -26.66
CA ALA A 66 6.05 20.50 -26.74
C ALA A 66 5.01 20.07 -27.77
N TYR A 67 5.16 18.86 -28.29
CA TYR A 67 4.30 18.32 -29.35
C TYR A 67 4.00 16.84 -29.13
N THR A 68 2.83 16.36 -29.55
CA THR A 68 2.45 14.94 -29.39
C THR A 68 3.04 14.01 -30.44
N SER A 69 3.53 14.55 -31.56
CA SER A 69 4.14 13.74 -32.63
C SER A 69 5.06 14.56 -33.55
N PRO A 70 5.89 13.89 -34.37
CA PRO A 70 6.66 14.57 -35.41
C PRO A 70 5.78 15.27 -36.44
N ALA A 71 4.56 14.76 -36.70
CA ALA A 71 3.61 15.41 -37.59
C ALA A 71 3.02 16.69 -36.97
N ALA A 72 2.78 16.68 -35.66
CA ALA A 72 2.39 17.88 -34.92
C ALA A 72 3.51 18.93 -34.90
N ILE A 73 4.78 18.51 -34.71
CA ILE A 73 5.95 19.41 -34.87
C ILE A 73 5.96 20.04 -36.26
N ALA A 74 5.82 19.23 -37.32
CA ALA A 74 5.85 19.73 -38.70
C ALA A 74 4.71 20.71 -38.99
N ALA A 75 3.54 20.52 -38.37
CA ALA A 75 2.40 21.43 -38.50
C ALA A 75 2.57 22.73 -37.69
N GLY A 76 3.15 22.64 -36.48
CA GLY A 76 3.41 23.81 -35.62
C GLY A 76 4.62 24.64 -36.04
N LEU A 77 5.63 24.00 -36.65
CA LEU A 77 6.88 24.60 -37.12
C LEU A 77 7.10 24.32 -38.62
N PRO A 78 6.23 24.85 -39.50
CA PRO A 78 6.27 24.52 -40.93
C PRO A 78 7.58 24.94 -41.58
N GLY A 79 8.13 24.04 -42.41
CA GLY A 79 9.37 24.28 -43.17
C GLY A 79 10.67 24.09 -42.39
N GLN A 80 10.59 23.62 -41.14
CA GLN A 80 11.77 23.34 -40.31
C GLN A 80 11.96 21.84 -40.16
N SER A 81 13.18 21.34 -40.41
CA SER A 81 13.58 20.00 -39.98
C SER A 81 14.04 20.11 -38.53
N VAL A 82 13.34 19.44 -37.62
CA VAL A 82 13.50 19.61 -36.18
C VAL A 82 13.88 18.27 -35.57
N SER A 83 15.06 18.21 -34.97
CA SER A 83 15.40 17.14 -34.03
C SER A 83 14.63 17.37 -32.74
N TYR A 84 14.26 16.30 -32.03
CA TYR A 84 13.51 16.39 -30.79
C TYR A 84 14.02 15.37 -29.77
N ARG A 85 13.74 15.63 -28.49
CA ARG A 85 13.83 14.64 -27.41
C ARG A 85 12.42 14.24 -26.99
N VAL A 86 12.28 13.00 -26.52
CA VAL A 86 11.02 12.50 -25.94
C VAL A 86 11.07 12.69 -24.43
N SER A 87 9.97 13.14 -23.82
CA SER A 87 9.83 13.30 -22.37
C SER A 87 8.37 13.10 -21.97
N GLY A 88 8.11 12.62 -20.76
CA GLY A 88 6.76 12.55 -20.21
C GLY A 88 6.39 13.87 -19.52
N LEU A 89 5.09 14.15 -19.39
CA LEU A 89 4.60 15.34 -18.67
C LEU A 89 5.14 15.40 -17.23
N ILE A 90 5.27 14.23 -16.58
CA ILE A 90 5.82 14.05 -15.23
C ILE A 90 7.27 14.53 -15.15
N ASP A 91 8.12 14.18 -16.12
CA ASP A 91 9.53 14.59 -16.12
C ASP A 91 9.67 16.10 -16.32
N LEU A 92 8.80 16.68 -17.15
CA LEU A 92 8.75 18.14 -17.31
C LEU A 92 8.38 18.82 -15.99
N ALA A 93 7.42 18.29 -15.24
CA ALA A 93 7.01 18.85 -13.95
C ALA A 93 8.14 18.82 -12.91
N VAL A 94 8.93 17.74 -12.89
CA VAL A 94 10.06 17.56 -11.98
C VAL A 94 11.19 18.54 -12.27
N ASP A 95 11.57 18.68 -13.56
CA ASP A 95 12.71 19.50 -13.98
C ASP A 95 12.30 20.92 -14.44
N TRP A 96 11.08 21.35 -14.11
CA TRP A 96 10.50 22.56 -14.68
C TRP A 96 11.40 23.80 -14.43
N PRO A 97 11.76 24.56 -15.47
CA PRO A 97 12.86 25.51 -15.38
C PRO A 97 12.51 26.80 -14.64
N ASP A 98 11.25 27.23 -14.68
CA ASP A 98 10.81 28.53 -14.18
C ASP A 98 9.28 28.53 -13.98
N ASP A 99 8.84 28.88 -12.77
CA ASP A 99 7.41 28.87 -12.39
C ASP A 99 6.60 29.97 -13.12
N GLU A 100 7.24 30.99 -13.68
CA GLU A 100 6.59 32.02 -14.50
C GLU A 100 6.37 31.58 -15.96
N TRP A 101 6.96 30.46 -16.39
CA TRP A 101 6.85 29.98 -17.76
C TRP A 101 5.65 29.04 -17.92
N MET A 102 5.09 29.03 -19.12
CA MET A 102 3.94 28.19 -19.49
C MET A 102 4.41 27.00 -20.33
N LEU A 103 3.73 25.86 -20.22
CA LEU A 103 3.85 24.76 -21.17
C LEU A 103 2.82 24.96 -22.29
N ALA A 104 3.27 24.98 -23.54
CA ALA A 104 2.40 24.97 -24.71
C ALA A 104 2.59 23.66 -25.48
N ILE A 105 1.55 22.84 -25.48
CA ILE A 105 1.52 21.57 -26.22
C ILE A 105 0.69 21.77 -27.47
N ASP A 106 1.24 21.40 -28.63
CA ASP A 106 0.58 21.46 -29.93
C ASP A 106 -0.04 22.84 -30.25
N ALA A 107 0.71 23.89 -29.91
CA ALA A 107 0.25 25.26 -30.02
C ALA A 107 -0.28 25.58 -31.43
N GLY A 108 -1.57 25.96 -31.51
CA GLY A 108 -2.23 26.32 -32.77
C GLY A 108 -2.85 25.15 -33.55
N LEU A 109 -2.75 23.92 -33.03
CA LEU A 109 -3.46 22.73 -33.52
C LEU A 109 -4.81 22.55 -32.77
N PRO A 110 -5.74 21.74 -33.31
CA PRO A 110 -7.03 21.47 -32.65
C PRO A 110 -6.93 20.83 -31.26
N ILE A 111 -5.86 20.07 -31.01
CA ILE A 111 -5.55 19.46 -29.71
C ILE A 111 -4.62 20.32 -28.85
N GLY A 112 -4.42 21.59 -29.22
CA GLY A 112 -3.49 22.47 -28.54
C GLY A 112 -3.97 22.89 -27.15
N ILE A 113 -3.07 22.84 -26.17
CA ILE A 113 -3.34 23.21 -24.78
C ILE A 113 -2.18 24.05 -24.21
N ARG A 114 -2.50 24.96 -23.29
CA ARG A 114 -1.51 25.66 -22.46
C ARG A 114 -1.74 25.29 -21.01
N LEU A 115 -0.65 25.08 -20.28
CA LEU A 115 -0.65 24.78 -18.85
C LEU A 115 0.33 25.71 -18.14
N THR A 116 -0.09 26.27 -17.02
CA THR A 116 0.81 26.92 -16.06
C THR A 116 1.69 25.89 -15.35
N ALA A 117 2.77 26.34 -14.69
CA ALA A 117 3.59 25.47 -13.84
C ALA A 117 2.76 24.79 -12.73
N ASP A 118 1.81 25.52 -12.12
CA ASP A 118 0.94 24.99 -11.07
C ASP A 118 -0.04 23.95 -11.60
N GLU A 119 -0.65 24.18 -12.77
CA GLU A 119 -1.51 23.18 -13.42
C GLU A 119 -0.71 21.94 -13.81
N LEU A 120 0.50 22.10 -14.36
CA LEU A 120 1.40 21.00 -14.69
C LEU A 120 1.72 20.14 -13.45
N ARG A 121 2.03 20.76 -12.31
CA ARG A 121 2.28 20.06 -11.05
C ARG A 121 1.02 19.37 -10.54
N ALA A 122 -0.11 20.06 -10.51
CA ALA A 122 -1.38 19.50 -10.05
C ALA A 122 -1.81 18.27 -10.87
N LEU A 123 -1.58 18.29 -12.18
CA LEU A 123 -1.89 17.17 -13.07
C LEU A 123 -0.99 15.95 -12.83
N THR A 124 0.26 16.16 -12.43
CA THR A 124 1.25 15.09 -12.28
C THR A 124 1.44 14.62 -10.84
N GLU A 125 0.93 15.36 -9.85
CA GLU A 125 1.06 15.08 -8.41
C GLU A 125 0.73 13.62 -8.04
N PRO A 126 -0.39 13.00 -8.46
CA PRO A 126 -0.71 11.63 -8.04
C PRO A 126 0.35 10.61 -8.46
N VAL A 127 0.88 10.75 -9.69
CA VAL A 127 1.91 9.85 -10.21
C VAL A 127 3.26 10.18 -9.58
N MET A 128 3.57 11.46 -9.36
CA MET A 128 4.79 11.87 -8.69
C MET A 128 4.88 11.33 -7.26
N GLU A 129 3.77 11.30 -6.54
CA GLU A 129 3.66 10.72 -5.19
C GLU A 129 3.80 9.21 -5.20
N ALA A 130 3.13 8.52 -6.13
CA ALA A 130 3.27 7.08 -6.30
C ALA A 130 4.72 6.67 -6.61
N GLU A 131 5.42 7.46 -7.44
CA GLU A 131 6.82 7.22 -7.82
C GLU A 131 7.84 7.80 -6.83
N ARG A 132 7.42 8.56 -5.81
CA ARG A 132 8.32 9.21 -4.84
C ARG A 132 9.30 8.23 -4.18
N PRO A 133 8.90 7.02 -3.73
CA PRO A 133 9.83 6.06 -3.14
C PRO A 133 10.92 5.59 -4.13
N LEU A 134 10.54 5.31 -5.38
CA LEU A 134 11.48 4.91 -6.43
C LEU A 134 12.45 6.05 -6.74
N ARG A 135 11.95 7.27 -6.91
CA ARG A 135 12.76 8.46 -7.19
C ARG A 135 13.81 8.72 -6.12
N GLU A 136 13.41 8.64 -4.85
CA GLU A 136 14.32 8.86 -3.74
C GLU A 136 15.40 7.78 -3.66
N ALA A 137 15.03 6.52 -3.89
CA ALA A 137 15.96 5.41 -3.90
C ALA A 137 17.00 5.53 -5.02
N VAL A 138 16.57 5.84 -6.25
CA VAL A 138 17.46 6.07 -7.40
C VAL A 138 18.39 7.25 -7.13
N ARG A 139 17.84 8.38 -6.64
CA ARG A 139 18.62 9.58 -6.33
C ARG A 139 19.69 9.34 -5.26
N ARG A 140 19.37 8.58 -4.21
CA ARG A 140 20.31 8.23 -3.14
C ARG A 140 21.26 7.10 -3.53
N GLN A 141 21.03 6.44 -4.66
CA GLN A 141 21.71 5.21 -5.04
C GLN A 141 21.63 4.16 -3.93
N ASP A 142 20.45 4.04 -3.29
CA ASP A 142 20.21 3.10 -2.19
C ASP A 142 19.53 1.83 -2.74
N PRO A 143 20.26 0.71 -2.89
CA PRO A 143 19.72 -0.51 -3.47
C PRO A 143 18.63 -1.14 -2.60
N ASN A 144 18.70 -0.98 -1.27
CA ASN A 144 17.72 -1.54 -0.36
C ASN A 144 16.41 -0.75 -0.42
N ALA A 145 16.50 0.59 -0.47
CA ALA A 145 15.32 1.43 -0.67
C ALA A 145 14.68 1.20 -2.05
N LEU A 146 15.50 1.00 -3.09
CA LEU A 146 15.01 0.70 -4.45
C LEU A 146 14.26 -0.62 -4.46
N MET A 147 14.84 -1.65 -3.84
CA MET A 147 14.21 -2.96 -3.71
C MET A 147 12.88 -2.89 -2.94
N ALA A 148 12.87 -2.19 -1.80
CA ALA A 148 11.65 -2.01 -1.02
C ALA A 148 10.55 -1.24 -1.76
N ALA A 149 10.93 -0.27 -2.59
CA ALA A 149 10.00 0.47 -3.45
C ALA A 149 9.44 -0.42 -4.57
N LEU A 150 10.28 -1.21 -5.23
CA LEU A 150 9.85 -2.15 -6.28
C LEU A 150 8.89 -3.21 -5.74
N LEU A 151 9.14 -3.75 -4.55
CA LEU A 151 8.25 -4.73 -3.92
C LEU A 151 6.81 -4.24 -3.71
N ARG A 152 6.62 -2.93 -3.65
CA ARG A 152 5.30 -2.30 -3.44
C ARG A 152 4.69 -1.79 -4.74
N ALA A 153 5.47 -1.69 -5.80
CA ALA A 153 5.02 -1.18 -7.09
C ALA A 153 4.47 -2.32 -7.94
N GLU A 154 3.42 -2.02 -8.70
CA GLU A 154 3.07 -2.80 -9.88
C GLU A 154 4.03 -2.43 -11.00
N LEU A 155 4.51 -3.44 -11.70
CA LEU A 155 5.47 -3.33 -12.77
C LEU A 155 4.78 -3.63 -14.09
N VAL A 156 5.13 -2.87 -15.11
CA VAL A 156 4.58 -3.01 -16.46
C VAL A 156 5.68 -3.53 -17.38
N LEU A 157 5.40 -4.64 -18.04
CA LEU A 157 6.31 -5.28 -18.98
C LEU A 157 5.78 -5.13 -20.41
N PRO A 158 6.62 -4.69 -21.36
CA PRO A 158 6.30 -4.80 -22.76
C PRO A 158 6.29 -6.26 -23.19
N VAL A 159 5.36 -6.61 -24.08
CA VAL A 159 5.31 -7.92 -24.73
C VAL A 159 5.86 -7.83 -26.14
N ASP A 160 6.64 -8.83 -26.53
CA ASP A 160 7.16 -8.93 -27.89
C ASP A 160 6.02 -9.18 -28.89
N PRO A 161 5.78 -8.24 -29.84
CA PRO A 161 4.70 -8.38 -30.81
C PRO A 161 4.91 -9.52 -31.81
N ASP A 162 6.14 -9.99 -32.00
CA ASP A 162 6.47 -11.09 -32.91
C ASP A 162 6.35 -12.47 -32.23
N GLY A 163 6.10 -12.50 -30.93
CA GLY A 163 5.98 -13.72 -30.13
C GLY A 163 4.54 -14.25 -29.99
N PRO A 164 4.35 -15.33 -29.21
CA PRO A 164 3.04 -15.92 -28.95
C PRO A 164 2.11 -14.94 -28.23
N ALA A 165 0.79 -15.06 -28.43
CA ALA A 165 -0.20 -14.16 -27.81
C ALA A 165 -0.40 -14.37 -26.29
N THR A 166 0.37 -15.27 -25.67
CA THR A 166 0.26 -15.58 -24.24
C THR A 166 0.59 -14.36 -23.38
N ARG A 167 -0.14 -14.20 -22.29
CA ARG A 167 0.04 -13.12 -21.29
C ARG A 167 0.31 -13.67 -19.89
N ASP A 168 0.49 -14.98 -19.81
CA ASP A 168 0.80 -15.69 -18.59
C ASP A 168 2.33 -15.84 -18.49
N LEU A 169 2.94 -15.21 -17.49
CA LEU A 169 4.39 -15.31 -17.26
C LEU A 169 4.84 -16.73 -16.91
N SER A 170 3.93 -17.61 -16.50
CA SER A 170 4.24 -19.02 -16.24
C SER A 170 4.39 -19.87 -17.51
N ASP A 171 3.97 -19.33 -18.65
CA ASP A 171 4.14 -19.96 -19.95
C ASP A 171 5.62 -19.92 -20.36
N PRO A 172 6.29 -21.08 -20.59
CA PRO A 172 7.68 -21.10 -21.04
C PRO A 172 7.89 -20.44 -22.42
N GLU A 173 6.83 -20.27 -23.21
CA GLU A 173 6.87 -19.56 -24.49
C GLU A 173 6.51 -18.07 -24.35
N PHE A 174 6.50 -17.51 -23.13
CA PHE A 174 6.19 -16.11 -22.90
C PHE A 174 7.10 -15.18 -23.73
N PRO A 175 6.52 -14.23 -24.49
CA PRO A 175 7.24 -13.35 -25.41
C PRO A 175 7.95 -12.19 -24.67
N TRP A 176 9.04 -12.50 -23.99
CA TRP A 176 9.87 -11.49 -23.31
C TRP A 176 10.46 -10.48 -24.30
N TRP A 177 10.04 -9.22 -24.21
CA TRP A 177 10.66 -8.13 -24.95
C TRP A 177 12.02 -7.78 -24.33
N THR A 178 13.11 -8.04 -25.05
CA THR A 178 14.47 -7.80 -24.55
C THR A 178 15.21 -6.81 -25.42
N VAL A 179 16.16 -6.10 -24.81
CA VAL A 179 17.07 -5.19 -25.49
C VAL A 179 18.50 -5.51 -25.05
N PRO A 180 19.49 -5.51 -25.95
CA PRO A 180 20.88 -5.58 -25.54
C PRO A 180 21.30 -4.26 -24.89
N ASP A 181 22.09 -4.33 -23.82
CA ASP A 181 22.78 -3.15 -23.29
C ASP A 181 23.98 -2.76 -24.16
N GLU A 182 24.73 -1.72 -23.75
CA GLU A 182 25.92 -1.25 -24.47
C GLU A 182 27.04 -2.31 -24.57
N GLN A 183 27.04 -3.29 -23.67
CA GLN A 183 28.00 -4.39 -23.59
C GLN A 183 27.49 -5.68 -24.28
N GLY A 184 26.27 -5.67 -24.81
CA GLY A 184 25.61 -6.80 -25.46
C GLY A 184 24.96 -7.80 -24.49
N GLN A 185 24.87 -7.48 -23.20
CA GLN A 185 24.13 -8.27 -22.23
C GLN A 185 22.63 -8.08 -22.43
N VAL A 186 21.88 -9.18 -22.35
CA VAL A 186 20.43 -9.16 -22.53
C VAL A 186 19.79 -8.46 -21.33
N SER A 187 18.98 -7.45 -21.62
CA SER A 187 18.27 -6.67 -20.62
C SER A 187 16.78 -6.71 -20.86
N LEU A 188 16.02 -6.75 -19.78
CA LEU A 188 14.57 -6.67 -19.76
C LEU A 188 14.14 -5.27 -19.29
N PRO A 189 13.60 -4.42 -20.17
CA PRO A 189 12.94 -3.18 -19.80
C PRO A 189 11.70 -3.45 -18.96
N VAL A 190 11.59 -2.77 -17.82
CA VAL A 190 10.45 -2.83 -16.91
C VAL A 190 10.05 -1.42 -16.51
N PHE A 191 8.76 -1.15 -16.42
CA PHE A 191 8.25 0.20 -16.20
C PHE A 191 7.41 0.29 -14.92
N SER A 192 7.48 1.44 -14.22
CA SER A 192 6.65 1.71 -13.03
C SER A 192 5.19 2.04 -13.35
N SER A 193 4.89 2.34 -14.61
CA SER A 193 3.52 2.58 -15.08
C SER A 193 3.43 2.42 -16.59
N GLU A 194 2.21 2.29 -17.10
CA GLU A 194 1.95 2.28 -18.54
C GLU A 194 2.38 3.59 -19.21
N ALA A 195 2.21 4.73 -18.53
CA ALA A 195 2.68 6.03 -19.02
C ALA A 195 4.20 6.02 -19.28
N ARG A 196 4.99 5.41 -18.39
CA ARG A 196 6.45 5.25 -18.57
C ARG A 196 6.78 4.33 -19.74
N LEU A 197 6.03 3.24 -19.92
CA LEU A 197 6.20 2.35 -21.06
C LEU A 197 5.92 3.08 -22.37
N ARG A 198 4.80 3.81 -22.46
CA ARG A 198 4.41 4.57 -23.66
C ARG A 198 5.39 5.69 -23.97
N GLN A 199 5.95 6.34 -22.95
CA GLN A 199 7.01 7.32 -23.10
C GLN A 199 8.24 6.73 -23.80
N ALA A 200 8.71 5.56 -23.35
CA ALA A 200 9.94 4.96 -23.85
C ALA A 200 9.75 4.21 -25.19
N LEU A 201 8.63 3.50 -25.34
CA LEU A 201 8.44 2.52 -26.40
C LEU A 201 7.22 2.77 -27.30
N GLY A 202 6.41 3.79 -27.00
CA GLY A 202 5.14 4.07 -27.66
C GLY A 202 4.03 3.09 -27.28
N GLU A 203 2.95 3.09 -28.06
CA GLU A 203 1.84 2.14 -27.90
C GLU A 203 2.32 0.71 -28.15
N ARG A 204 2.22 -0.12 -27.12
CA ARG A 204 2.62 -1.53 -27.15
C ARG A 204 1.74 -2.34 -26.24
N ASP A 205 1.59 -3.61 -26.60
CA ASP A 205 0.96 -4.54 -25.68
C ASP A 205 1.83 -4.73 -24.44
N LEU A 206 1.17 -4.86 -23.30
CA LEU A 206 1.80 -4.91 -21.99
C LEU A 206 1.19 -6.00 -21.11
N VAL A 207 1.90 -6.35 -20.05
CA VAL A 207 1.39 -7.12 -18.93
C VAL A 207 1.77 -6.40 -17.63
N VAL A 208 0.81 -6.27 -16.73
CA VAL A 208 1.04 -5.76 -15.38
C VAL A 208 1.33 -6.92 -14.45
N VAL A 209 2.43 -6.84 -13.71
CA VAL A 209 2.87 -7.89 -12.78
C VAL A 209 3.34 -7.28 -11.47
N SER A 210 3.25 -8.06 -10.40
CA SER A 210 3.97 -7.75 -9.17
C SER A 210 5.45 -8.10 -9.28
N SER A 211 6.28 -7.44 -8.47
CA SER A 211 7.69 -7.81 -8.31
C SER A 211 7.89 -9.30 -7.98
N LEU A 212 6.99 -9.89 -7.18
CA LEU A 212 7.04 -11.32 -6.83
C LEU A 212 6.85 -12.22 -8.06
N GLN A 213 5.82 -11.96 -8.87
CA GLN A 213 5.57 -12.72 -10.09
C GLN A 213 6.74 -12.62 -11.07
N LEU A 214 7.31 -11.42 -11.22
CA LEU A 214 8.47 -11.22 -12.07
C LEU A 214 9.69 -12.02 -11.58
N THR A 215 9.95 -12.03 -10.27
CA THR A 215 11.06 -12.81 -9.70
C THR A 215 10.86 -14.31 -9.77
N ASP A 216 9.62 -14.81 -9.61
CA ASP A 216 9.31 -16.24 -9.65
C ASP A 216 9.44 -16.81 -11.09
N HIS A 217 9.17 -15.99 -12.10
CA HIS A 217 9.23 -16.36 -13.52
C HIS A 217 10.43 -15.77 -14.27
N TRP A 218 11.45 -15.29 -13.54
CA TRP A 218 12.61 -14.65 -14.15
C TRP A 218 13.31 -15.63 -15.14
N PRO A 219 13.42 -15.28 -16.43
CA PRO A 219 13.77 -16.24 -17.48
C PRO A 219 15.22 -16.72 -17.41
N ASP A 220 16.16 -15.81 -17.12
CA ASP A 220 17.58 -16.12 -17.08
C ASP A 220 18.30 -15.17 -16.12
N ILE A 221 19.06 -15.72 -15.17
CA ILE A 221 19.80 -14.95 -14.17
C ILE A 221 20.86 -14.03 -14.75
N SER A 222 21.39 -14.35 -15.93
CA SER A 222 22.37 -13.52 -16.62
C SER A 222 21.77 -12.24 -17.19
N TRP A 223 20.43 -12.13 -17.22
CA TRP A 223 19.76 -10.94 -17.72
C TRP A 223 19.72 -9.84 -16.67
N GLN A 224 19.70 -8.60 -17.15
CA GLN A 224 19.56 -7.42 -16.31
C GLN A 224 18.14 -6.89 -16.38
N LEU A 225 17.60 -6.42 -15.25
CA LEU A 225 16.37 -5.63 -15.23
C LEU A 225 16.73 -4.16 -15.40
N LEU A 226 16.16 -3.51 -16.42
CA LEU A 226 16.25 -2.07 -16.64
C LEU A 226 14.93 -1.41 -16.25
N LEU A 227 14.91 -0.78 -15.09
CA LEU A 227 13.75 -0.03 -14.60
C LEU A 227 13.70 1.33 -15.30
N ASN A 228 12.56 1.65 -15.92
CA ASN A 228 12.28 2.92 -16.59
C ASN A 228 13.47 3.45 -17.44
N PRO A 229 13.99 2.65 -18.39
CA PRO A 229 15.11 3.07 -19.23
C PRO A 229 14.77 4.36 -20.00
N GLU A 230 15.80 5.15 -20.32
CA GLU A 230 15.66 6.45 -21.00
C GLU A 230 14.86 7.50 -20.20
N THR A 231 14.71 7.32 -18.88
CA THR A 231 14.09 8.31 -17.98
C THR A 231 15.05 8.67 -16.83
N PRO A 232 14.80 9.79 -16.11
CA PRO A 232 15.56 10.11 -14.89
C PRO A 232 15.42 9.08 -13.76
N LEU A 233 14.43 8.19 -13.82
CA LEU A 233 14.22 7.09 -12.89
C LEU A 233 14.94 5.80 -13.32
N ALA A 234 15.79 5.87 -14.35
CA ALA A 234 16.52 4.72 -14.85
C ALA A 234 17.35 4.07 -13.74
N ALA A 235 17.13 2.78 -13.54
CA ALA A 235 17.96 1.96 -12.65
C ALA A 235 18.18 0.59 -13.26
N ALA A 236 19.36 0.03 -13.03
CA ALA A 236 19.74 -1.25 -13.58
C ALA A 236 20.01 -2.23 -12.43
N LEU A 237 19.34 -3.37 -12.45
CA LEU A 237 19.40 -4.40 -11.41
C LEU A 237 19.90 -5.71 -12.02
N PRO A 238 21.07 -6.21 -11.58
CA PRO A 238 21.56 -7.52 -12.00
C PRO A 238 20.59 -8.64 -11.61
N GLY A 239 20.47 -9.69 -12.43
CA GLY A 239 19.58 -10.82 -12.15
C GLY A 239 19.90 -11.54 -10.83
N GLU A 240 21.14 -11.46 -10.33
CA GLU A 240 21.51 -12.01 -9.02
C GLU A 240 20.82 -11.26 -7.85
N ALA A 241 20.56 -9.96 -8.01
CA ALA A 241 19.80 -9.19 -7.02
C ALA A 241 18.34 -9.66 -6.96
N LEU A 242 17.77 -10.07 -8.11
CA LEU A 242 16.42 -10.65 -8.19
C LEU A 242 16.36 -12.03 -7.57
N LEU A 243 17.42 -12.85 -7.68
CA LEU A 243 17.50 -14.12 -6.95
C LEU A 243 17.51 -13.92 -5.44
N THR A 244 18.34 -12.98 -4.96
CA THR A 244 18.41 -12.67 -3.54
C THR A 244 17.02 -12.25 -3.02
N LEU A 245 16.28 -11.49 -3.82
CA LEU A 245 14.90 -11.13 -3.50
C LEU A 245 13.96 -12.33 -3.50
N ARG A 246 14.02 -13.19 -4.53
CA ARG A 246 13.18 -14.40 -4.61
C ARG A 246 13.40 -15.33 -3.42
N ASP A 247 14.66 -15.53 -3.03
CA ASP A 247 15.02 -16.41 -1.92
C ASP A 247 14.50 -15.81 -0.60
N TRP A 248 14.69 -14.51 -0.37
CA TRP A 248 14.15 -13.80 0.80
C TRP A 248 12.62 -13.79 0.85
N LEU A 249 11.94 -13.53 -0.28
CA LEU A 249 10.48 -13.61 -0.39
C LEU A 249 9.99 -15.05 -0.19
N GLY A 250 10.76 -16.03 -0.66
CA GLY A 250 10.52 -17.45 -0.43
C GLY A 250 10.59 -17.80 1.06
N GLU A 251 11.60 -17.32 1.77
CA GLU A 251 11.74 -17.46 3.23
C GLU A 251 10.59 -16.77 3.97
N LEU A 252 10.23 -15.53 3.61
CA LEU A 252 9.09 -14.84 4.20
C LEU A 252 7.77 -15.55 3.92
N ARG A 253 7.54 -16.04 2.70
CA ARG A 253 6.37 -16.84 2.34
C ARG A 253 6.34 -18.12 3.16
N GLN A 254 7.47 -18.80 3.34
CA GLN A 254 7.55 -19.97 4.21
C GLN A 254 7.24 -19.61 5.68
N VAL A 255 7.74 -18.49 6.19
CA VAL A 255 7.44 -18.03 7.55
C VAL A 255 5.96 -17.67 7.71
N ILE A 256 5.36 -16.98 6.73
CA ILE A 256 3.93 -16.64 6.72
C ILE A 256 3.08 -17.91 6.57
N ASP A 257 3.44 -18.82 5.67
CA ASP A 257 2.76 -20.09 5.45
C ASP A 257 2.90 -21.01 6.65
N GLU A 258 4.06 -21.03 7.31
CA GLU A 258 4.29 -21.80 8.53
C GLU A 258 3.51 -21.17 9.69
N ALA A 259 3.48 -19.84 9.81
CA ALA A 259 2.64 -19.14 10.77
C ALA A 259 1.14 -19.40 10.49
N ALA A 260 0.73 -19.41 9.21
CA ALA A 260 -0.63 -19.70 8.78
C ALA A 260 -0.99 -21.18 8.96
N LYS A 261 -0.05 -22.11 8.75
CA LYS A 261 -0.20 -23.55 9.03
C LYS A 261 -0.19 -23.83 10.52
N GLN A 262 0.59 -23.11 11.32
CA GLN A 262 0.55 -23.17 12.78
C GLN A 262 -0.77 -22.60 13.30
N GLU A 263 -1.25 -21.50 12.73
CA GLU A 263 -2.57 -20.95 13.04
C GLU A 263 -3.69 -21.89 12.57
N GLN A 264 -3.55 -22.53 11.41
CA GLN A 264 -4.51 -23.50 10.90
C GLN A 264 -4.47 -24.82 11.69
N ALA A 265 -3.29 -25.27 12.14
CA ALA A 265 -3.14 -26.40 13.04
C ALA A 265 -3.68 -26.08 14.43
N ARG A 266 -3.52 -24.86 14.94
CA ARG A 266 -4.21 -24.36 16.15
C ARG A 266 -5.73 -24.38 15.95
N ARG A 267 -6.23 -23.94 14.79
CA ARG A 267 -7.66 -23.97 14.44
C ARG A 267 -8.21 -25.38 14.23
N ASP A 268 -7.44 -26.29 13.66
CA ASP A 268 -7.85 -27.67 13.39
C ASP A 268 -7.75 -28.52 14.67
N THR A 269 -6.78 -28.25 15.54
CA THR A 269 -6.76 -28.77 16.93
C THR A 269 -7.96 -28.22 17.72
N ALA A 270 -8.33 -26.95 17.51
CA ALA A 270 -9.54 -26.35 18.08
C ALA A 270 -10.86 -26.80 17.42
N ARG A 271 -10.83 -27.36 16.21
CA ARG A 271 -11.98 -28.02 15.55
C ARG A 271 -12.13 -29.48 15.95
N TYR A 272 -11.03 -30.18 16.25
CA TYR A 272 -11.04 -31.53 16.82
C TYR A 272 -11.47 -31.53 18.29
N ALA A 273 -11.48 -30.36 18.92
CA ALA A 273 -12.32 -30.09 20.07
C ALA A 273 -13.78 -29.96 19.60
N ASP A 274 -14.47 -31.11 19.50
CA ASP A 274 -15.93 -31.16 19.50
C ASP A 274 -16.44 -30.21 20.63
N PRO A 275 -17.34 -29.25 20.34
CA PRO A 275 -17.95 -28.39 21.36
C PRO A 275 -18.62 -29.18 22.49
N SER A 276 -18.86 -30.47 22.25
CA SER A 276 -19.45 -31.44 23.17
C SER A 276 -18.41 -32.25 23.98
N ALA A 277 -17.11 -32.16 23.64
CA ALA A 277 -16.04 -32.94 24.26
C ALA A 277 -14.96 -32.10 24.98
N VAL A 278 -14.93 -30.77 24.83
CA VAL A 278 -14.40 -29.93 25.92
C VAL A 278 -15.44 -30.00 27.01
N GLY A 279 -15.31 -31.06 27.82
CA GLY A 279 -16.03 -31.15 29.07
C GLY A 279 -15.89 -29.79 29.76
N VAL A 280 -17.04 -29.24 30.11
CA VAL A 280 -17.23 -28.25 31.18
C VAL A 280 -15.97 -28.21 32.02
N PRO A 281 -15.26 -27.08 32.18
CA PRO A 281 -14.25 -26.97 33.22
C PRO A 281 -14.97 -27.38 34.49
N VAL A 282 -14.74 -28.62 34.92
CA VAL A 282 -15.25 -29.09 36.19
C VAL A 282 -14.73 -28.05 37.16
N PRO A 283 -15.59 -27.40 37.97
CA PRO A 283 -15.12 -26.46 38.97
C PRO A 283 -14.15 -27.26 39.84
N ARG A 284 -12.87 -27.15 39.53
CA ARG A 284 -11.84 -27.74 40.34
C ARG A 284 -11.74 -26.71 41.47
N PRO A 285 -11.98 -27.12 42.72
CA PRO A 285 -11.93 -26.18 43.83
C PRO A 285 -10.61 -25.43 43.70
N ALA A 286 -10.71 -24.10 43.63
CA ALA A 286 -9.55 -23.23 43.62
C ALA A 286 -8.63 -23.71 44.77
N PRO A 287 -7.31 -23.80 44.56
CA PRO A 287 -6.42 -24.03 45.69
C PRO A 287 -6.78 -23.00 46.78
N GLU A 288 -6.93 -23.47 48.02
CA GLU A 288 -7.09 -22.62 49.20
C GLU A 288 -5.81 -21.79 49.35
N THR A 289 -5.71 -20.74 48.56
CA THR A 289 -4.83 -19.61 48.82
C THR A 289 -5.60 -18.66 49.73
N ASP A 290 -4.92 -18.06 50.70
CA ASP A 290 -5.38 -16.93 51.51
C ASP A 290 -5.74 -15.74 50.59
N ASP A 291 -6.84 -15.85 49.84
CA ASP A 291 -7.36 -14.78 49.01
C ASP A 291 -8.34 -14.01 49.89
N ASP A 292 -7.84 -12.90 50.45
CA ASP A 292 -8.70 -11.88 51.01
C ASP A 292 -9.76 -11.55 49.96
N GLY A 293 -11.03 -11.78 50.31
CA GLY A 293 -12.17 -11.45 49.46
C GLY A 293 -12.17 -9.97 49.03
N PRO A 294 -13.15 -9.55 48.22
CA PRO A 294 -13.21 -8.18 47.74
C PRO A 294 -13.04 -7.18 48.88
N ASP A 295 -12.25 -6.14 48.64
CA ASP A 295 -11.99 -5.11 49.65
C ASP A 295 -13.34 -4.54 50.15
N PRO A 296 -13.66 -4.67 51.46
CA PRO A 296 -14.94 -4.22 52.00
C PRO A 296 -15.12 -2.69 51.90
N GLY A 297 -14.06 -1.93 51.63
CA GLY A 297 -14.10 -0.50 51.37
C GLY A 297 -14.24 -0.11 49.89
N ALA A 298 -14.14 -1.06 48.96
CA ALA A 298 -14.23 -0.79 47.53
C ALA A 298 -15.68 -0.90 47.02
N PRO A 299 -16.07 -0.13 45.99
CA PRO A 299 -17.37 -0.30 45.36
C PRO A 299 -17.46 -1.66 44.67
N LEU A 300 -18.62 -2.30 44.76
CA LEU A 300 -18.90 -3.54 44.04
C LEU A 300 -18.91 -3.26 42.53
N LEU A 301 -17.90 -3.76 41.84
CA LEU A 301 -17.81 -3.76 40.38
C LEU A 301 -17.67 -5.20 39.90
N LEU A 302 -18.27 -5.51 38.76
CA LEU A 302 -18.06 -6.74 38.05
C LEU A 302 -16.90 -6.59 37.09
N GLN A 303 -16.17 -7.69 36.89
CA GLN A 303 -15.00 -7.74 36.04
C GLN A 303 -15.03 -9.01 35.18
N LEU A 304 -14.56 -8.88 33.94
CA LEU A 304 -14.40 -9.97 32.99
C LEU A 304 -13.08 -9.81 32.24
N VAL A 305 -12.35 -10.90 32.07
CA VAL A 305 -11.03 -10.91 31.41
C VAL A 305 -11.19 -11.07 29.90
N ILE A 306 -10.54 -10.20 29.14
CA ILE A 306 -10.53 -10.22 27.68
C ILE A 306 -9.22 -10.85 27.19
N PRO A 307 -9.27 -11.98 26.46
CA PRO A 307 -8.11 -12.51 25.76
C PRO A 307 -7.47 -11.46 24.84
N HIS A 308 -6.14 -11.38 24.82
CA HIS A 308 -5.39 -10.35 24.08
C HIS A 308 -5.80 -10.25 22.61
N ARG A 309 -6.09 -11.39 21.97
CA ARG A 309 -6.54 -11.47 20.57
C ARG A 309 -7.84 -10.73 20.26
N TYR A 310 -8.65 -10.40 21.27
CA TYR A 310 -9.93 -9.70 21.08
C TYR A 310 -9.86 -8.21 21.42
N LEU A 311 -8.75 -7.71 21.99
CA LEU A 311 -8.64 -6.32 22.41
C LEU A 311 -8.88 -5.32 21.27
N THR A 312 -8.31 -5.59 20.10
CA THR A 312 -8.48 -4.74 18.91
C THR A 312 -9.94 -4.68 18.45
N SER A 313 -10.69 -5.79 18.53
CA SER A 313 -12.11 -5.80 18.17
C SER A 313 -12.96 -4.88 19.06
N TYR A 314 -12.60 -4.68 20.33
CA TYR A 314 -13.27 -3.68 21.16
C TYR A 314 -12.88 -2.26 20.75
N LEU A 315 -11.58 -1.98 20.59
CA LEU A 315 -11.10 -0.62 20.33
C LEU A 315 -11.46 -0.09 18.93
N ASP A 316 -11.33 -0.93 17.90
CA ASP A 316 -11.43 -0.51 16.49
C ASP A 316 -12.84 -0.78 15.91
N ASP A 317 -13.44 -1.94 16.25
CA ASP A 317 -14.69 -2.41 15.62
C ASP A 317 -15.95 -2.10 16.44
N GLY A 318 -15.82 -1.45 17.60
CA GLY A 318 -16.98 -1.09 18.46
C GLY A 318 -17.70 -2.31 19.04
N TYR A 319 -17.02 -3.45 19.18
CA TYR A 319 -17.63 -4.70 19.60
C TYR A 319 -18.30 -4.57 20.97
N ASP A 320 -19.56 -5.03 21.07
CA ASP A 320 -20.45 -4.77 22.20
C ASP A 320 -20.89 -6.05 22.94
N ARG A 321 -20.20 -7.17 22.72
CA ARG A 321 -20.49 -8.45 23.38
C ARG A 321 -19.25 -9.03 24.04
N ALA A 322 -19.40 -9.51 25.25
CA ALA A 322 -18.33 -10.18 25.99
C ALA A 322 -18.79 -11.55 26.49
N ALA A 323 -17.91 -12.54 26.43
CA ALA A 323 -18.16 -13.85 27.01
C ALA A 323 -16.94 -14.31 27.82
N GLY A 324 -17.17 -14.80 29.03
CA GLY A 324 -16.09 -15.18 29.93
C GLY A 324 -16.53 -15.33 31.38
N LEU A 325 -15.55 -15.53 32.27
CA LEU A 325 -15.77 -15.64 33.71
C LEU A 325 -16.01 -14.26 34.33
N VAL A 326 -17.27 -13.91 34.56
CA VAL A 326 -17.69 -12.73 35.32
C VAL A 326 -17.44 -12.98 36.80
N HIS A 327 -16.78 -12.04 37.46
CA HIS A 327 -16.44 -12.11 38.88
C HIS A 327 -16.46 -10.71 39.51
N ALA A 328 -16.56 -10.63 40.83
CA ALA A 328 -16.42 -9.37 41.55
C ALA A 328 -14.98 -8.85 41.44
N TRP A 329 -14.81 -7.54 41.29
CA TRP A 329 -13.52 -6.88 41.36
C TRP A 329 -13.05 -6.79 42.82
N HIS A 330 -11.78 -7.13 43.08
CA HIS A 330 -11.27 -7.24 44.46
C HIS A 330 -10.75 -5.93 45.04
N GLY A 331 -10.60 -4.88 44.23
CA GLY A 331 -10.09 -3.57 44.66
C GLY A 331 -8.74 -3.22 44.02
N PRO A 332 -8.28 -1.96 44.19
CA PRO A 332 -7.11 -1.45 43.51
C PRO A 332 -5.82 -2.16 43.98
N GLY A 333 -4.96 -2.53 43.04
CA GLY A 333 -3.67 -3.17 43.32
C GLY A 333 -3.74 -4.61 43.83
N ARG A 334 -4.93 -5.22 43.89
CA ARG A 334 -5.11 -6.62 44.32
C ARG A 334 -5.15 -7.62 43.16
N ASP A 335 -5.50 -7.16 41.96
CA ASP A 335 -5.51 -7.96 40.75
C ASP A 335 -4.25 -7.71 39.91
N THR A 336 -3.51 -8.78 39.60
CA THR A 336 -2.46 -8.83 38.57
C THR A 336 -2.79 -9.96 37.59
N PRO A 337 -2.27 -9.96 36.35
CA PRO A 337 -2.58 -11.01 35.36
C PRO A 337 -2.42 -12.43 35.93
N THR A 338 -1.25 -12.75 36.49
CA THR A 338 -0.96 -14.06 37.09
C THR A 338 -1.93 -14.43 38.21
N ARG A 339 -2.22 -13.51 39.14
CA ARG A 339 -3.14 -13.77 40.28
C ARG A 339 -4.56 -14.01 39.77
N LEU A 340 -4.99 -13.19 38.82
CA LEU A 340 -6.29 -13.26 38.19
C LEU A 340 -6.48 -14.58 37.45
N TYR A 341 -5.51 -14.99 36.63
CA TYR A 341 -5.59 -16.25 35.88
C TYR A 341 -5.62 -17.47 36.78
N ARG A 342 -4.76 -17.52 37.80
CA ARG A 342 -4.72 -18.63 38.76
C ARG A 342 -6.04 -18.73 39.53
N ARG A 343 -6.57 -17.61 40.00
CA ARG A 343 -7.85 -17.56 40.74
C ARG A 343 -9.02 -18.02 39.89
N LEU A 344 -9.05 -17.60 38.62
CA LEU A 344 -10.12 -17.94 37.69
C LEU A 344 -9.93 -19.31 37.01
N GLY A 345 -8.82 -20.02 37.27
CA GLY A 345 -8.51 -21.28 36.63
C GLY A 345 -8.25 -21.15 35.12
N LEU A 346 -7.77 -20.00 34.67
CA LEU A 346 -7.53 -19.68 33.26
C LEU A 346 -6.15 -20.15 32.76
N LEU A 347 -5.35 -20.81 33.57
CA LEU A 347 -4.06 -21.39 33.15
C LEU A 347 -4.24 -22.90 32.92
N GLY A 348 -4.57 -23.28 31.68
CA GLY A 348 -4.84 -24.66 31.30
C GLY A 348 -4.52 -24.93 29.82
N GLU A 349 -4.49 -26.20 29.44
CA GLU A 349 -4.22 -26.61 28.05
C GLU A 349 -5.30 -26.05 27.11
N GLY A 350 -4.87 -25.29 26.08
CA GLY A 350 -5.77 -24.59 25.16
C GLY A 350 -6.29 -23.23 25.64
N SER A 351 -5.83 -22.74 26.80
CA SER A 351 -6.15 -21.38 27.26
C SER A 351 -5.48 -20.30 26.41
N PRO A 352 -6.16 -19.16 26.15
CA PRO A 352 -5.52 -18.01 25.50
C PRO A 352 -4.67 -17.15 26.43
N PHE A 353 -4.52 -17.52 27.71
CA PHE A 353 -3.79 -16.76 28.73
C PHE A 353 -2.52 -17.49 29.16
N GLU A 354 -1.42 -16.76 29.28
CA GLU A 354 -0.12 -17.30 29.68
C GLU A 354 0.34 -16.71 31.01
N GLU A 355 1.05 -17.51 31.81
CA GLU A 355 1.52 -17.04 33.12
C GLU A 355 2.56 -15.90 33.01
N SER A 356 3.24 -15.82 31.86
CA SER A 356 4.21 -14.80 31.49
C SER A 356 3.60 -13.49 30.98
N ASP A 357 2.27 -13.37 30.91
CA ASP A 357 1.63 -12.13 30.45
C ASP A 357 1.99 -10.95 31.36
N GLU A 358 2.67 -9.96 30.78
CA GLU A 358 3.03 -8.72 31.48
C GLU A 358 1.82 -7.80 31.71
N TRP A 359 0.72 -8.01 30.97
CA TRP A 359 -0.51 -7.25 31.08
C TRP A 359 -1.73 -8.05 30.61
N VAL A 360 -2.93 -7.66 31.03
CA VAL A 360 -4.19 -8.19 30.52
C VAL A 360 -5.29 -7.14 30.46
N ALA A 361 -6.11 -7.22 29.42
CA ALA A 361 -7.30 -6.39 29.30
C ALA A 361 -8.47 -6.96 30.10
N VAL A 362 -9.20 -6.10 30.81
CA VAL A 362 -10.42 -6.45 31.54
C VAL A 362 -11.52 -5.45 31.24
N LEU A 363 -12.76 -5.93 31.21
CA LEU A 363 -13.95 -5.08 31.26
C LEU A 363 -14.38 -4.94 32.71
N ARG A 364 -14.72 -3.72 33.13
CA ARG A 364 -15.18 -3.42 34.48
C ARG A 364 -16.44 -2.53 34.45
N TRP A 365 -17.50 -2.95 35.14
CA TRP A 365 -18.76 -2.21 35.19
C TRP A 365 -19.48 -2.39 36.53
N PRO A 366 -20.31 -1.43 36.95
CA PRO A 366 -21.16 -1.61 38.13
C PRO A 366 -22.33 -2.56 37.82
N PRO A 367 -22.82 -3.36 38.79
CA PRO A 367 -24.03 -4.15 38.60
C PRO A 367 -25.22 -3.23 38.34
N GLY A 368 -25.99 -3.53 37.29
CA GLY A 368 -27.23 -2.84 36.94
C GLY A 368 -28.48 -3.53 37.49
N GLU A 369 -29.67 -2.96 37.27
CA GLU A 369 -30.96 -3.52 37.71
C GLU A 369 -31.24 -4.92 37.15
N THR A 370 -30.64 -5.26 36.00
CA THR A 370 -30.78 -6.55 35.31
C THR A 370 -29.65 -7.53 35.66
N THR A 371 -28.68 -7.12 36.48
CA THR A 371 -27.55 -7.96 36.89
C THR A 371 -28.00 -8.86 38.05
N PRO A 372 -27.86 -10.19 37.96
CA PRO A 372 -28.20 -11.07 39.06
C PRO A 372 -27.39 -10.74 40.32
N ASP A 373 -28.05 -10.68 41.48
CA ASP A 373 -27.39 -10.42 42.78
C ASP A 373 -26.22 -11.38 43.07
N GLU A 374 -26.29 -12.57 42.48
CA GLU A 374 -25.29 -13.65 42.57
C GLU A 374 -23.97 -13.34 41.86
N TRP A 375 -23.93 -12.44 40.85
CA TRP A 375 -22.70 -12.12 40.11
C TRP A 375 -21.68 -11.34 40.95
N GLY A 376 -22.13 -10.67 42.02
CA GLY A 376 -21.29 -9.97 42.99
C GLY A 376 -21.05 -10.75 44.29
N GLN A 377 -21.67 -11.92 44.46
CA GLN A 377 -21.60 -12.72 45.68
C GLN A 377 -21.33 -14.19 45.32
N GLY A 378 -20.05 -14.60 45.37
CA GLY A 378 -19.67 -16.00 45.21
C GLY A 378 -18.60 -16.26 44.14
N GLN A 379 -18.62 -17.47 43.59
CA GLN A 379 -17.61 -17.94 42.64
C GLN A 379 -17.79 -17.32 41.24
N PRO A 380 -16.71 -17.17 40.46
CA PRO A 380 -16.77 -16.72 39.08
C PRO A 380 -17.73 -17.56 38.21
N ARG A 381 -18.45 -16.91 37.29
CA ARG A 381 -19.46 -17.56 36.43
C ARG A 381 -19.19 -17.34 34.96
N MET A 382 -19.33 -18.39 34.17
CA MET A 382 -19.23 -18.30 32.72
C MET A 382 -20.52 -17.69 32.16
N GLU A 383 -20.42 -16.51 31.55
CA GLU A 383 -21.57 -15.76 31.05
C GLU A 383 -21.26 -15.16 29.68
N SER A 384 -22.32 -14.88 28.91
CA SER A 384 -22.25 -14.14 27.65
C SER A 384 -23.21 -12.95 27.76
N LEU A 385 -22.67 -11.74 27.64
CA LEU A 385 -23.39 -10.51 27.91
C LEU A 385 -23.18 -9.47 26.80
N VAL A 386 -24.16 -8.58 26.66
CA VAL A 386 -24.01 -7.32 25.93
C VAL A 386 -23.39 -6.33 26.90
N VAL A 387 -22.30 -5.68 26.47
CA VAL A 387 -21.53 -4.75 27.31
C VAL A 387 -22.42 -3.60 27.75
N PRO A 388 -22.60 -3.37 29.07
CA PRO A 388 -23.42 -2.27 29.56
C PRO A 388 -22.84 -0.90 29.22
N ASP A 389 -23.70 0.11 29.12
CA ASP A 389 -23.28 1.50 28.96
C ASP A 389 -22.35 1.94 30.10
N GLY A 390 -21.31 2.69 29.76
CA GLY A 390 -20.32 3.17 30.74
C GLY A 390 -19.32 2.12 31.21
N THR A 391 -19.32 0.90 30.65
CA THR A 391 -18.29 -0.11 30.95
C THR A 391 -16.90 0.41 30.64
N GLU A 392 -15.96 0.18 31.55
CA GLU A 392 -14.56 0.56 31.42
C GLU A 392 -13.74 -0.60 30.86
N LEU A 393 -13.01 -0.37 29.77
CA LEU A 393 -11.96 -1.26 29.29
C LEU A 393 -10.64 -0.82 29.93
N ARG A 394 -10.02 -1.72 30.68
CA ARG A 394 -8.85 -1.43 31.51
C ARG A 394 -7.72 -2.41 31.23
N CYS A 395 -6.48 -1.95 31.39
CA CYS A 395 -5.27 -2.75 31.28
C CYS A 395 -4.66 -2.96 32.67
N LEU A 396 -4.60 -4.20 33.12
CA LEU A 396 -3.95 -4.59 34.37
C LEU A 396 -2.53 -5.06 34.05
N HIS A 397 -1.52 -4.42 34.62
CA HIS A 397 -0.11 -4.76 34.43
C HIS A 397 0.39 -5.69 35.55
N ALA A 398 1.43 -6.47 35.26
CA ALA A 398 2.06 -7.37 36.21
C ALA A 398 2.69 -6.66 37.42
N ASP A 399 3.03 -5.38 37.26
CA ASP A 399 3.53 -4.50 38.33
C ASP A 399 2.41 -3.93 39.25
N GLY A 400 1.15 -4.27 38.98
CA GLY A 400 -0.02 -3.83 39.74
C GLY A 400 -0.62 -2.51 39.29
N ARG A 401 -0.10 -1.88 38.21
CA ARG A 401 -0.77 -0.73 37.58
C ARG A 401 -2.09 -1.15 36.94
N ASP A 402 -3.09 -0.28 37.07
CA ASP A 402 -4.43 -0.44 36.51
C ASP A 402 -4.77 0.81 35.69
N GLU A 403 -4.67 0.69 34.37
CA GLU A 403 -4.82 1.80 33.41
C GLU A 403 -6.17 1.73 32.71
N LEU A 404 -6.89 2.86 32.65
CA LEU A 404 -8.12 2.95 31.88
C LEU A 404 -7.76 3.20 30.40
N LEU A 405 -8.24 2.34 29.50
CA LEU A 405 -8.00 2.47 28.06
C LEU A 405 -9.15 3.16 27.35
N ALA A 406 -10.39 2.73 27.63
CA ALA A 406 -11.58 3.25 26.96
C ALA A 406 -12.85 3.06 27.80
N ARG A 407 -13.92 3.77 27.42
CA ARG A 407 -15.27 3.66 27.99
C ARG A 407 -16.28 3.34 26.90
N PHE A 408 -17.18 2.41 27.15
CA PHE A 408 -18.22 2.05 26.19
C PHE A 408 -19.40 3.03 26.23
N ASP A 409 -19.79 3.52 25.05
CA ASP A 409 -20.99 4.33 24.80
C ASP A 409 -21.99 3.44 24.06
N ALA A 410 -22.97 2.91 24.79
CA ALA A 410 -23.95 1.96 24.24
C ALA A 410 -24.89 2.58 23.20
N PRO A 411 -25.40 3.83 23.36
CA PRO A 411 -26.15 4.52 22.32
C PRO A 411 -25.39 4.65 21.00
N ALA A 412 -24.08 4.95 21.06
CA ALA A 412 -23.25 5.09 19.87
C ALA A 412 -22.54 3.80 19.44
N ARG A 413 -22.69 2.70 20.21
CA ARG A 413 -22.04 1.38 20.03
C ARG A 413 -20.54 1.52 19.71
N ARG A 414 -19.83 2.32 20.51
CA ARG A 414 -18.41 2.59 20.31
C ARG A 414 -17.66 2.68 21.63
N TRP A 415 -16.36 2.45 21.56
CA TRP A 415 -15.44 2.66 22.66
C TRP A 415 -14.77 4.03 22.52
N SER A 416 -14.93 4.88 23.52
CA SER A 416 -14.30 6.20 23.58
C SER A 416 -13.01 6.09 24.39
N PRO A 417 -11.84 6.43 23.81
CA PRO A 417 -10.57 6.45 24.55
C PRO A 417 -10.64 7.34 25.79
N ALA A 418 -9.93 6.95 26.84
CA ALA A 418 -9.93 7.62 28.13
C ALA A 418 -9.04 8.87 28.21
#